data_AF-A0A1S4DLD6-F1
#
_entry.id   AF-A0A1S4DLD6-F1
#
_cell.length_a   1.000
_cell.length_b   1.000
_cell.length_c   1.000
_cell.angle_alpha   90.00
_cell.angle_beta   90.00
_cell.angle_gamma   90.00
#
_symmetry.space_group_name_H-M   'P 1'
#
loop_
_entity.id
_entity.type
_entity.pdbx_description
1 polymer ?
#
loop_
_entity_poly.entity_id
_entity_poly.type
_entity_poly.pdbx_seq_one_letter_code
_entity_poly.pdbx_strand_id
1 'polypeptide(L)'
;MNGMKNLAVRERFQFKVKRSSATRYHLMCVDDNCAWSFKSSTVFKANIFKVRSYNNNHTCGYGERYLTQRQATSGVIASIVKDKYVNPKNIYTANDIIEDILKQHGIEVSYMKAWRAKEIAMAMIRGSPNESYKELPKYFYMLEHKNPGTVTKLHKLEDGCFLYAYVSLYASIKGWEHCRPIMVVDGSFLKAVYKGTILTACTQDVAGKILPLAYAIVYSENNKS
;
A
#
# COMPACT_ATOMS: atom_id res chain seq x y z
N MET A 1 9.88 -8.62 -11.71
CA MET A 1 9.95 -8.63 -13.19
C MET A 1 9.12 -7.48 -13.81
N ASN A 2 9.33 -6.23 -13.34
CA ASN A 2 8.69 -5.03 -13.91
C ASN A 2 9.64 -4.17 -14.76
N GLY A 3 10.94 -4.50 -14.79
CA GLY A 3 11.95 -3.69 -15.49
C GLY A 3 11.62 -3.42 -16.96
N MET A 4 11.24 -4.45 -17.74
CA MET A 4 10.87 -4.25 -19.14
C MET A 4 9.60 -3.42 -19.33
N LYS A 5 8.64 -3.49 -18.40
CA LYS A 5 7.42 -2.66 -18.47
C LYS A 5 7.74 -1.20 -18.18
N ASN A 6 8.59 -0.94 -17.19
CA ASN A 6 9.06 0.42 -16.87
C ASN A 6 9.84 1.01 -18.05
N LEU A 7 10.69 0.21 -18.70
CA LEU A 7 11.41 0.61 -19.91
C LEU A 7 10.44 0.99 -21.04
N ALA A 8 9.45 0.15 -21.30
CA ALA A 8 8.43 0.39 -22.32
C ALA A 8 7.59 1.66 -22.07
N VAL A 9 7.27 1.94 -20.80
CA VAL A 9 6.59 3.19 -20.42
C VAL A 9 7.49 4.41 -20.61
N ARG A 10 8.75 4.32 -20.20
CA ARG A 10 9.73 5.41 -20.32
C ARG A 10 10.06 5.73 -21.77
N GLU A 11 10.30 4.71 -22.59
CA GLU A 11 10.72 4.83 -24.00
C GLU A 11 9.54 4.79 -24.97
N ARG A 12 8.30 4.80 -24.45
CA ARG A 12 7.05 4.91 -25.21
C ARG A 12 6.95 3.89 -26.36
N PHE A 13 7.15 2.63 -26.03
CA PHE A 13 6.90 1.53 -26.96
C PHE A 13 6.05 0.45 -26.33
N GLN A 14 5.54 -0.44 -27.18
CA GLN A 14 4.71 -1.57 -26.74
C GLN A 14 5.31 -2.91 -27.13
N PHE A 15 5.09 -3.90 -26.26
CA PHE A 15 5.45 -5.28 -26.52
C PHE A 15 4.33 -6.26 -26.17
N LYS A 16 4.41 -7.46 -26.73
CA LYS A 16 3.62 -8.64 -26.33
C LYS A 16 4.54 -9.75 -25.83
N VAL A 17 4.01 -10.58 -24.94
CA VAL A 17 4.73 -11.75 -24.44
C VAL A 17 4.58 -12.86 -25.47
N LYS A 18 5.68 -13.22 -26.14
CA LYS A 18 5.70 -14.37 -27.06
C LYS A 18 5.82 -15.69 -26.29
N ARG A 19 6.61 -15.70 -25.21
CA ARG A 19 6.79 -16.88 -24.36
C ARG A 19 7.08 -16.48 -22.93
N SER A 20 6.43 -17.15 -21.98
CA SER A 20 6.71 -17.05 -20.55
C SER A 20 6.65 -18.43 -19.93
N SER A 21 7.78 -18.90 -19.39
CA SER A 21 7.89 -20.15 -18.65
C SER A 21 8.86 -20.00 -17.49
N ALA A 22 8.94 -21.00 -16.62
CA ALA A 22 9.90 -21.04 -15.52
C ALA A 22 11.36 -20.92 -15.97
N THR A 23 11.67 -21.18 -17.25
CA THR A 23 13.04 -21.20 -17.79
C THR A 23 13.31 -20.16 -18.86
N ARG A 24 12.28 -19.55 -19.47
CA ARG A 24 12.43 -18.68 -20.64
C ARG A 24 11.41 -17.55 -20.60
N TYR A 25 11.85 -16.35 -20.96
CA TYR A 25 10.99 -15.20 -21.13
C TYR A 25 11.36 -14.44 -22.40
N HIS A 26 10.40 -14.31 -23.31
CA HIS A 26 10.57 -13.72 -24.64
C HIS A 26 9.48 -12.68 -24.90
N LEU A 27 9.91 -11.46 -25.15
CA LEU A 27 9.10 -10.33 -25.54
C LEU A 27 9.41 -9.95 -26.98
N MET A 28 8.39 -9.52 -27.70
CA MET A 28 8.50 -8.96 -29.04
C MET A 28 7.60 -7.74 -29.16
N CYS A 29 7.82 -6.91 -30.17
CA CYS A 29 6.92 -5.78 -30.42
C CYS A 29 5.48 -6.29 -30.67
N VAL A 30 4.51 -5.39 -30.53
CA VAL A 30 3.12 -5.69 -30.88
C VAL A 30 2.96 -6.01 -32.37
N ASP A 31 3.73 -5.31 -33.21
CA ASP A 31 3.90 -5.59 -34.64
C ASP A 31 4.86 -6.78 -34.83
N ASP A 32 4.36 -7.82 -35.51
CA ASP A 32 5.11 -9.06 -35.76
C ASP A 32 6.27 -8.86 -36.75
N ASN A 33 6.23 -7.81 -37.57
CA ASN A 33 7.29 -7.48 -38.53
C ASN A 33 8.38 -6.59 -37.92
N CYS A 34 8.22 -6.20 -36.65
CA CYS A 34 9.18 -5.35 -35.97
C CYS A 34 10.40 -6.15 -35.49
N ALA A 35 11.59 -5.59 -35.70
CA ALA A 35 12.84 -6.21 -35.27
C ALA A 35 13.04 -6.24 -33.74
N TRP A 36 12.30 -5.40 -33.00
CA TRP A 36 12.47 -5.28 -31.55
C TRP A 36 12.12 -6.59 -30.85
N SER A 37 13.04 -7.07 -30.00
CA SER A 37 12.81 -8.25 -29.19
C SER A 37 13.72 -8.31 -27.97
N PHE A 38 13.24 -8.98 -26.94
CA PHE A 38 13.99 -9.25 -25.72
C PHE A 38 13.85 -10.72 -25.34
N LYS A 39 14.98 -11.42 -25.16
CA LYS A 39 15.03 -12.83 -24.77
C LYS A 39 15.87 -12.98 -23.52
N SER A 40 15.33 -13.69 -22.54
CA SER A 40 16.05 -14.10 -21.34
C SER A 40 15.76 -15.55 -21.00
N SER A 41 16.67 -16.18 -20.27
CA SER A 41 16.50 -17.54 -19.77
C SER A 41 17.07 -17.65 -18.37
N THR A 42 16.64 -18.64 -17.61
CA THR A 42 17.26 -18.96 -16.32
C THR A 42 18.72 -19.37 -16.52
N VAL A 43 19.52 -19.10 -15.49
CA VAL A 43 20.87 -19.66 -15.32
C VAL A 43 20.73 -20.95 -14.52
N PHE A 44 21.37 -22.03 -14.96
CA PHE A 44 21.24 -23.34 -14.32
C PHE A 44 21.58 -23.26 -12.83
N LYS A 45 20.71 -23.84 -11.98
CA LYS A 45 20.80 -23.83 -10.51
C LYS A 45 20.79 -22.46 -9.82
N ALA A 46 20.59 -21.37 -10.56
CA ALA A 46 20.39 -20.04 -9.99
C ALA A 46 18.94 -19.60 -10.22
N ASN A 47 18.29 -19.03 -9.19
CA ASN A 47 16.95 -18.43 -9.32
C ASN A 47 17.02 -17.05 -10.00
N ILE A 48 17.79 -16.96 -11.09
CA ILE A 48 18.16 -15.71 -11.78
C ILE A 48 17.96 -15.91 -13.28
N PHE A 49 17.40 -14.90 -13.94
CA PHE A 49 17.31 -14.82 -15.40
C PHE A 49 18.49 -14.02 -15.96
N LYS A 50 19.17 -14.57 -16.97
CA LYS A 50 20.18 -13.88 -17.78
C LYS A 50 19.55 -13.40 -19.09
N VAL A 51 19.82 -12.15 -19.46
CA VAL A 51 19.50 -11.63 -20.79
C VAL A 51 20.36 -12.37 -21.82
N ARG A 52 19.70 -12.97 -22.82
CA ARG A 52 20.35 -13.75 -23.88
C ARG A 52 20.49 -12.96 -25.17
N SER A 53 19.51 -12.12 -25.45
CA SER A 53 19.50 -11.25 -26.62
C SER A 53 18.55 -10.10 -26.36
N TYR A 54 18.96 -8.90 -26.76
CA TYR A 54 18.15 -7.70 -26.69
C TYR A 54 18.41 -6.89 -27.95
N ASN A 55 17.38 -6.73 -28.77
CA ASN A 55 17.39 -5.83 -29.91
C ASN A 55 16.46 -4.66 -29.57
N ASN A 56 17.04 -3.48 -29.34
CA ASN A 56 16.27 -2.27 -29.07
C ASN A 56 15.84 -1.51 -30.34
N ASN A 57 16.20 -2.00 -31.53
CA ASN A 57 15.78 -1.34 -32.75
C ASN A 57 14.34 -1.70 -33.09
N HIS A 58 13.47 -0.70 -33.05
CA HIS A 58 12.11 -0.83 -33.53
C HIS A 58 12.04 -0.41 -35.01
N THR A 59 11.47 -1.27 -35.85
CA THR A 59 11.22 -1.00 -37.28
C THR A 59 9.74 -0.76 -37.60
N CYS A 60 8.84 -0.90 -36.62
CA CYS A 60 7.40 -0.68 -36.77
C CYS A 60 7.02 0.81 -36.90
N GLY A 61 5.82 1.10 -37.39
CA GLY A 61 5.28 2.45 -37.52
C GLY A 61 5.05 3.17 -36.19
N TYR A 62 4.71 4.47 -36.28
CA TYR A 62 4.39 5.31 -35.12
C TYR A 62 3.07 4.88 -34.45
N GLY A 63 2.07 4.46 -35.23
CA GLY A 63 0.75 4.09 -34.71
C GLY A 63 0.81 2.92 -33.72
N GLU A 64 1.58 1.89 -34.06
CA GLU A 64 1.74 0.67 -33.26
C GLU A 64 2.54 0.91 -31.98
N ARG A 65 3.41 1.93 -31.98
CA ARG A 65 4.26 2.28 -30.83
C ARG A 65 3.55 3.19 -29.83
N TYR A 66 2.79 4.19 -30.30
CA TYR A 66 2.43 5.34 -29.48
C TYR A 66 0.93 5.52 -29.19
N LEU A 67 0.01 4.98 -30.01
CA LEU A 67 -1.43 5.25 -29.85
C LEU A 67 -2.04 4.58 -28.61
N THR A 68 -1.41 3.53 -28.11
CA THR A 68 -1.83 2.85 -26.89
C THR A 68 -0.61 2.56 -26.02
N GLN A 69 -0.82 2.38 -24.71
CA GLN A 69 0.27 2.03 -23.80
C GLN A 69 -0.12 0.89 -22.87
N ARG A 70 -0.14 -0.33 -23.42
CA ARG A 70 -0.53 -1.55 -22.68
C ARG A 70 0.39 -1.85 -21.47
N GLN A 71 1.63 -1.37 -21.50
CA GLN A 71 2.57 -1.55 -20.39
C GLN A 71 2.32 -0.58 -19.23
N ALA A 72 1.60 0.53 -19.43
CA ALA A 72 1.18 1.45 -18.37
C ALA A 72 -0.02 0.87 -17.59
N THR A 73 0.24 -0.23 -16.88
CA THR A 73 -0.69 -0.82 -15.92
C THR A 73 -0.66 -0.02 -14.62
N SER A 74 -1.72 -0.10 -13.80
CA SER A 74 -1.75 0.56 -12.49
C SER A 74 -0.56 0.19 -11.61
N GLY A 75 -0.05 -1.05 -11.68
CA GLY A 75 1.13 -1.46 -10.92
C GLY A 75 2.44 -0.83 -11.40
N VAL A 76 2.58 -0.58 -12.71
CA VAL A 76 3.75 0.13 -13.26
C VAL A 76 3.69 1.60 -12.88
N ILE A 77 2.53 2.24 -13.09
CA ILE A 77 2.30 3.62 -12.67
C ILE A 77 2.56 3.78 -11.17
N ALA A 78 2.03 2.87 -10.34
CA ALA A 78 2.28 2.84 -8.90
C ALA A 78 3.78 2.83 -8.57
N SER A 79 4.56 2.00 -9.27
CA SER A 79 6.01 1.93 -9.05
C SER A 79 6.76 3.19 -9.44
N ILE A 80 6.25 3.97 -10.40
CA ILE A 80 6.80 5.26 -10.83
C ILE A 80 6.50 6.33 -9.77
N VAL A 81 5.29 6.33 -9.21
CA VAL A 81 4.83 7.40 -8.31
C VAL A 81 4.94 7.09 -6.82
N LYS A 82 5.33 5.87 -6.42
CA LYS A 82 5.33 5.42 -5.01
C LYS A 82 6.08 6.36 -4.07
N ASP A 83 7.14 6.99 -4.54
CA ASP A 83 8.00 7.83 -3.70
C ASP A 83 7.27 9.13 -3.28
N LYS A 84 6.26 9.56 -4.05
CA LYS A 84 5.37 10.67 -3.70
C LYS A 84 4.55 10.40 -2.44
N TYR A 85 4.40 9.13 -2.04
CA TYR A 85 3.59 8.69 -0.90
C TYR A 85 4.40 8.36 0.36
N VAL A 86 5.73 8.47 0.31
CA VAL A 86 6.61 8.21 1.46
C VAL A 86 6.32 9.19 2.61
N ASN A 87 6.15 10.47 2.28
CA ASN A 87 5.74 11.46 3.28
C ASN A 87 4.21 11.48 3.42
N PRO A 88 3.63 11.08 4.57
CA PRO A 88 2.19 11.05 4.75
C PRO A 88 1.52 12.43 4.76
N LYS A 89 2.29 13.51 4.94
CA LYS A 89 1.79 14.89 4.85
C LYS A 89 1.61 15.38 3.42
N ASN A 90 2.22 14.70 2.44
CA ASN A 90 2.07 15.05 1.04
C ASN A 90 0.74 14.52 0.51
N ILE A 91 -0.16 15.43 0.11
CA ILE A 91 -1.42 15.06 -0.51
C ILE A 91 -1.17 14.89 -2.00
N TYR A 92 -1.03 13.64 -2.43
CA TYR A 92 -0.89 13.27 -3.83
C TYR A 92 -2.13 12.47 -4.26
N THR A 93 -2.87 13.01 -5.21
CA THR A 93 -4.19 12.56 -5.64
C THR A 93 -4.13 11.73 -6.91
N ALA A 94 -5.27 11.13 -7.28
CA ALA A 94 -5.38 10.41 -8.55
C ALA A 94 -5.24 11.37 -9.75
N ASN A 95 -5.71 12.62 -9.63
CA ASN A 95 -5.56 13.61 -10.69
C ASN A 95 -4.10 14.04 -10.86
N ASP A 96 -3.38 14.23 -9.76
CA ASP A 96 -1.94 14.53 -9.82
C ASP A 96 -1.17 13.40 -10.54
N ILE A 97 -1.54 12.13 -10.32
CA ILE A 97 -0.98 11.00 -11.08
C ILE A 97 -1.26 11.14 -12.58
N ILE A 98 -2.49 11.50 -12.97
CA ILE A 98 -2.85 11.64 -14.39
C ILE A 98 -2.00 12.75 -15.02
N GLU A 99 -1.90 13.90 -14.37
CA GLU A 99 -1.11 15.04 -14.83
C GLU A 99 0.38 14.72 -14.93
N ASP A 100 0.97 14.13 -13.89
CA ASP A 100 2.40 13.79 -13.87
C ASP A 100 2.74 12.73 -14.92
N ILE A 101 1.91 11.70 -15.08
CA ILE A 101 2.15 10.66 -16.10
C ILE A 101 1.98 11.21 -17.51
N LEU A 102 1.00 12.09 -17.75
CA LEU A 102 0.86 12.77 -19.03
C LEU A 102 2.07 13.67 -19.31
N LYS A 103 2.50 14.47 -18.34
CA LYS A 103 3.61 15.41 -18.48
C LYS A 103 4.95 14.71 -18.68
N GLN A 104 5.25 13.68 -17.90
CA GLN A 104 6.55 13.00 -17.91
C GLN A 104 6.63 11.93 -19.00
N HIS A 105 5.52 11.25 -19.28
CA HIS A 105 5.52 10.09 -20.17
C HIS A 105 4.59 10.22 -21.38
N GLY A 106 3.80 11.29 -21.50
CA GLY A 106 2.89 11.49 -22.64
C GLY A 106 1.79 10.43 -22.74
N ILE A 107 1.44 9.82 -21.60
CA ILE A 107 0.48 8.71 -21.55
C ILE A 107 -0.80 9.23 -20.90
N GLU A 108 -1.92 9.09 -21.61
CA GLU A 108 -3.23 9.32 -21.04
C GLU A 108 -3.62 8.18 -20.09
N VAL A 109 -4.04 8.54 -18.88
CA VAL A 109 -4.43 7.61 -17.82
C VAL A 109 -5.84 7.93 -17.38
N SER A 110 -6.72 6.93 -17.40
CA SER A 110 -8.07 7.11 -16.86
C SER A 110 -8.04 7.26 -15.33
N TYR A 111 -9.00 8.01 -14.79
CA TYR A 111 -9.13 8.24 -13.36
C TYR A 111 -9.09 6.94 -12.54
N MET A 112 -9.88 5.93 -12.93
CA MET A 112 -9.90 4.63 -12.23
C MET A 112 -8.56 3.89 -12.28
N LYS A 113 -7.77 4.04 -13.36
CA LYS A 113 -6.44 3.46 -13.46
C LYS A 113 -5.45 4.17 -12.53
N ALA A 114 -5.53 5.50 -12.45
CA ALA A 114 -4.74 6.32 -11.55
C ALA A 114 -5.09 6.07 -10.07
N TRP A 115 -6.38 5.97 -9.75
CA TRP A 115 -6.86 5.63 -8.40
C TRP A 115 -6.34 4.26 -7.95
N ARG A 116 -6.44 3.24 -8.81
CA ARG A 116 -5.85 1.91 -8.50
C ARG A 116 -4.33 1.98 -8.34
N ALA A 117 -3.65 2.80 -9.13
CA ALA A 117 -2.21 2.98 -9.01
C ALA A 117 -1.83 3.63 -7.67
N LYS A 118 -2.61 4.61 -7.21
CA LYS A 118 -2.48 5.21 -5.87
C LYS A 118 -2.61 4.17 -4.77
N GLU A 119 -3.67 3.35 -4.80
CA GLU A 119 -3.88 2.31 -3.78
C GLU A 119 -2.73 1.30 -3.75
N ILE A 120 -2.25 0.86 -4.92
CA ILE A 120 -1.09 -0.05 -5.02
C ILE A 120 0.18 0.62 -4.49
N ALA A 121 0.43 1.88 -4.85
CA ALA A 121 1.60 2.64 -4.39
C ALA A 121 1.60 2.80 -2.86
N MET A 122 0.45 3.13 -2.28
CA MET A 122 0.27 3.23 -0.83
C MET A 122 0.52 1.90 -0.15
N ALA A 123 0.00 0.80 -0.69
CA ALA A 123 0.25 -0.54 -0.16
C ALA A 123 1.72 -0.96 -0.25
N MET A 124 2.46 -0.54 -1.29
CA MET A 124 3.91 -0.78 -1.39
C MET A 124 4.72 -0.08 -0.29
N ILE A 125 4.26 1.08 0.17
CA ILE A 125 4.96 1.90 1.18
C ILE A 125 4.52 1.54 2.61
N ARG A 126 3.23 1.36 2.83
CA ARG A 126 2.63 1.20 4.16
C ARG A 126 2.28 -0.25 4.50
N GLY A 127 2.43 -1.16 3.54
CA GLY A 127 1.91 -2.51 3.63
C GLY A 127 0.40 -2.55 3.40
N SER A 128 -0.16 -3.77 3.44
CA SER A 128 -1.60 -3.95 3.39
C SER A 128 -2.22 -3.80 4.79
N PRO A 129 -3.47 -3.30 4.90
CA PRO A 129 -4.19 -3.34 6.17
C PRO A 129 -4.19 -4.73 6.82
N ASN A 130 -4.34 -5.80 6.02
CA ASN A 130 -4.31 -7.18 6.50
C ASN A 130 -3.02 -7.51 7.27
N GLU A 131 -1.88 -7.14 6.69
CA GLU A 131 -0.57 -7.33 7.31
C GLU A 131 -0.45 -6.51 8.59
N SER A 132 -0.94 -5.27 8.61
CA SER A 132 -0.93 -4.43 9.82
C SER A 132 -1.71 -5.07 10.97
N TYR A 133 -2.90 -5.64 10.71
CA TYR A 133 -3.69 -6.34 11.73
C TYR A 133 -3.00 -7.63 12.22
N LYS A 134 -2.26 -8.34 11.35
CA LYS A 134 -1.47 -9.51 11.75
C LYS A 134 -0.30 -9.18 12.69
N GLU A 135 0.21 -7.96 12.64
CA GLU A 135 1.31 -7.51 13.50
C GLU A 135 0.83 -6.99 14.89
N LEU A 136 -0.48 -6.73 15.07
CA LEU A 136 -1.03 -6.26 16.36
C LEU A 136 -0.63 -7.09 17.58
N PRO A 137 -0.66 -8.44 17.57
CA PRO A 137 -0.24 -9.24 18.72
C PRO A 137 1.21 -8.96 19.14
N LYS A 138 2.13 -8.86 18.16
CA LYS A 138 3.54 -8.57 18.42
C LYS A 138 3.71 -7.14 18.92
N TYR A 139 2.98 -6.20 18.34
CA TYR A 139 2.99 -4.81 18.77
C TYR A 139 2.53 -4.68 20.24
N PHE A 140 1.42 -5.34 20.62
CA PHE A 140 0.91 -5.33 21.99
C PHE A 140 1.86 -5.98 22.98
N TYR A 141 2.42 -7.14 22.63
CA TYR A 141 3.46 -7.79 23.43
C TYR A 141 4.64 -6.83 23.69
N MET A 142 5.15 -6.17 22.65
CA MET A 142 6.26 -5.23 22.79
C MET A 142 5.87 -3.98 23.58
N LEU A 143 4.62 -3.51 23.44
CA LEU A 143 4.12 -2.34 24.14
C LEU A 143 4.07 -2.59 25.65
N GLU A 144 3.56 -3.74 26.09
CA GLU A 144 3.52 -4.16 27.50
C GLU A 144 4.94 -4.41 28.04
N HIS A 145 5.80 -5.04 27.24
CA HIS A 145 7.17 -5.32 27.63
C HIS A 145 8.01 -4.05 27.81
N LYS A 146 7.84 -3.04 26.94
CA LYS A 146 8.59 -1.77 27.01
C LYS A 146 7.98 -0.75 27.97
N ASN A 147 6.68 -0.84 28.25
CA ASN A 147 5.99 0.02 29.20
C ASN A 147 5.24 -0.83 30.24
N PRO A 148 5.97 -1.42 31.22
CA PRO A 148 5.36 -2.27 32.25
C PRO A 148 4.19 -1.57 32.95
N GLY A 149 3.08 -2.29 33.11
CA GLY A 149 1.82 -1.75 33.64
C GLY A 149 0.86 -1.20 32.58
N THR A 150 1.27 -1.16 31.31
CA THR A 150 0.34 -0.96 30.18
C THR A 150 -0.58 -2.17 30.08
N VAL A 151 -1.86 -1.93 29.82
CA VAL A 151 -2.87 -2.96 29.63
C VAL A 151 -3.28 -2.97 28.16
N THR A 152 -3.06 -4.10 27.50
CA THR A 152 -3.63 -4.34 26.17
C THR A 152 -4.58 -5.53 26.19
N LYS A 153 -5.59 -5.50 25.32
CA LYS A 153 -6.44 -6.66 25.04
C LYS A 153 -6.61 -6.77 23.54
N LEU A 154 -6.47 -7.99 23.04
CA LEU A 154 -6.75 -8.33 21.65
C LEU A 154 -7.69 -9.54 21.64
N HIS A 155 -8.91 -9.34 21.18
CA HIS A 155 -9.85 -10.42 20.96
C HIS A 155 -9.93 -10.78 19.50
N LYS A 156 -9.96 -12.09 19.28
CA LYS A 156 -10.12 -12.71 17.97
C LYS A 156 -11.29 -13.69 18.05
N LEU A 157 -11.93 -13.91 16.91
CA LEU A 157 -12.85 -15.02 16.71
C LEU A 157 -12.07 -16.35 16.72
N GLU A 158 -12.80 -17.47 16.82
CA GLU A 158 -12.22 -18.83 16.83
C GLU A 158 -11.38 -19.13 15.58
N ASP A 159 -11.74 -18.53 14.44
CA ASP A 159 -11.00 -18.62 13.17
C ASP A 159 -9.76 -17.71 13.11
N GLY A 160 -9.47 -16.97 14.19
CA GLY A 160 -8.33 -16.06 14.29
C GLY A 160 -8.58 -14.66 13.72
N CYS A 161 -9.80 -14.34 13.25
CA CYS A 161 -10.15 -13.02 12.74
C CYS A 161 -10.18 -11.98 13.87
N PHE A 162 -9.64 -10.79 13.59
CA PHE A 162 -9.67 -9.65 14.53
C PHE A 162 -11.10 -9.26 14.88
N LEU A 163 -11.40 -9.06 16.17
CA LEU A 163 -12.71 -8.58 16.63
C LEU A 163 -12.61 -7.22 17.32
N TYR A 164 -11.79 -7.13 18.37
CA TYR A 164 -11.52 -5.86 19.04
C TYR A 164 -10.12 -5.79 19.62
N ALA A 165 -9.61 -4.56 19.69
CA ALA A 165 -8.37 -4.22 20.38
C ALA A 165 -8.65 -3.14 21.41
N TYR A 166 -7.96 -3.20 22.55
CA TYR A 166 -7.98 -2.19 23.60
C TYR A 166 -6.55 -1.92 24.06
N VAL A 167 -6.23 -0.66 24.30
CA VAL A 167 -4.94 -0.24 24.85
C VAL A 167 -5.17 0.87 25.87
N SER A 168 -4.60 0.70 27.06
CA SER A 168 -4.43 1.77 28.06
C SER A 168 -2.99 1.77 28.55
N LEU A 169 -2.29 2.87 28.30
CA LEU A 169 -0.88 3.01 28.65
C LEU A 169 -0.72 3.20 30.15
N TYR A 170 0.37 2.66 30.72
CA TYR A 170 0.63 2.79 32.16
C TYR A 170 0.60 4.26 32.64
N ALA A 171 1.19 5.17 31.86
CA ALA A 171 1.18 6.60 32.17
C ALA A 171 -0.24 7.18 32.24
N SER A 172 -1.14 6.74 31.35
CA SER A 172 -2.55 7.12 31.36
C SER A 172 -3.29 6.57 32.58
N ILE A 173 -3.03 5.31 32.94
CA ILE A 173 -3.62 4.66 34.12
C ILE A 173 -3.20 5.40 35.41
N LYS A 174 -1.91 5.74 35.53
CA LYS A 174 -1.40 6.49 36.67
C LYS A 174 -1.87 7.94 36.68
N GLY A 175 -1.92 8.60 35.52
CA GLY A 175 -2.36 9.99 35.43
C GLY A 175 -3.82 10.21 35.87
N TRP A 176 -4.67 9.19 35.80
CA TRP A 176 -6.08 9.29 36.20
C TRP A 176 -6.27 9.74 37.66
N GLU A 177 -5.40 9.30 38.59
CA GLU A 177 -5.53 9.67 40.01
C GLU A 177 -5.32 11.17 40.28
N HIS A 178 -4.73 11.88 39.31
CA HIS A 178 -4.48 13.32 39.35
C HIS A 178 -5.47 14.12 38.49
N CYS A 179 -6.44 13.44 37.87
CA CYS A 179 -7.45 14.06 37.01
C CYS A 179 -8.79 14.21 37.74
N ARG A 180 -9.69 14.96 37.10
CA ARG A 180 -11.08 15.04 37.57
C ARG A 180 -11.72 13.65 37.44
N PRO A 181 -12.62 13.25 38.36
CA PRO A 181 -13.31 11.96 38.31
C PRO A 181 -14.42 11.94 37.25
N ILE A 182 -14.08 12.37 36.03
CA ILE A 182 -14.95 12.47 34.87
C ILE A 182 -14.24 11.78 33.72
N MET A 183 -14.93 10.83 33.10
CA MET A 183 -14.49 10.15 31.90
C MET A 183 -15.46 10.45 30.77
N VAL A 184 -14.92 10.84 29.62
CA VAL A 184 -15.67 11.05 28.38
C VAL A 184 -15.21 10.01 27.38
N VAL A 185 -16.15 9.30 26.76
CA VAL A 185 -15.89 8.35 25.70
C VAL A 185 -16.51 8.87 24.43
N ASP A 186 -15.71 8.95 23.37
CA ASP A 186 -16.17 9.35 22.04
C ASP A 186 -15.71 8.33 20.98
N GLY A 187 -16.53 8.19 19.95
CA GLY A 187 -16.34 7.23 18.87
C GLY A 187 -16.17 7.92 17.52
N SER A 188 -15.21 7.45 16.74
CA SER A 188 -14.99 7.93 15.37
C SER A 188 -14.89 6.76 14.40
N PHE A 189 -15.61 6.85 13.28
CA PHE A 189 -15.55 5.81 12.25
C PHE A 189 -14.18 5.80 11.54
N LEU A 190 -13.58 4.61 11.47
CA LEU A 190 -12.34 4.39 10.73
C LEU A 190 -12.61 4.38 9.23
N LYS A 191 -11.93 5.27 8.51
CA LYS A 191 -11.89 5.28 7.03
C LYS A 191 -10.84 4.28 6.53
N ALA A 192 -11.05 2.99 6.82
CA ALA A 192 -10.16 1.90 6.44
C ALA A 192 -10.94 0.80 5.69
N VAL A 193 -10.20 -0.09 5.01
CA VAL A 193 -10.78 -1.22 4.25
C VAL A 193 -11.67 -2.10 5.13
N TYR A 194 -11.26 -2.33 6.39
CA TYR A 194 -12.00 -3.16 7.34
C TYR A 194 -13.05 -2.41 8.16
N LYS A 195 -13.28 -1.11 7.85
CA LYS A 195 -14.19 -0.22 8.59
C LYS A 195 -13.93 -0.34 10.11
N GLY A 196 -14.94 -0.12 10.94
CA GLY A 196 -14.84 -0.13 12.39
C GLY A 196 -14.91 1.26 13.00
N THR A 197 -14.96 1.29 14.34
CA THR A 197 -15.00 2.50 15.14
C THR A 197 -13.79 2.49 16.07
N ILE A 198 -13.06 3.61 16.10
CA ILE A 198 -12.11 3.86 17.18
C ILE A 198 -12.85 4.58 18.30
N LEU A 199 -12.88 3.95 19.47
CA LEU A 199 -13.38 4.54 20.70
C LEU A 199 -12.20 5.12 21.47
N THR A 200 -12.33 6.34 21.96
CA THR A 200 -11.31 6.97 22.79
C THR A 200 -11.94 7.39 24.12
N ALA A 201 -11.35 6.94 25.22
CA ALA A 201 -11.69 7.38 26.55
C ALA A 201 -10.69 8.45 27.00
N CYS A 202 -11.20 9.60 27.45
CA CYS A 202 -10.41 10.74 27.87
C CYS A 202 -10.93 11.28 29.21
N THR A 203 -10.05 11.98 29.92
CA THR A 203 -10.38 12.79 31.10
C THR A 203 -9.80 14.19 30.97
N GLN A 204 -10.06 15.03 31.97
CA GLN A 204 -9.44 16.33 32.12
C GLN A 204 -8.69 16.44 33.44
N ASP A 205 -7.51 17.03 33.39
CA ASP A 205 -6.77 17.40 34.60
C ASP A 205 -7.42 18.60 35.32
N VAL A 206 -6.84 18.99 36.45
CA VAL A 206 -7.32 20.15 37.24
C VAL A 206 -7.28 21.44 36.41
N ALA A 207 -6.30 21.58 35.52
CA ALA A 207 -6.11 22.72 34.62
C ALA A 207 -6.99 22.66 33.34
N GLY A 208 -7.81 21.63 33.17
CA GLY A 208 -8.69 21.45 32.02
C GLY A 208 -8.01 20.87 30.77
N LYS A 209 -6.77 20.39 30.86
CA LYS A 209 -6.09 19.71 29.74
C LYS A 209 -6.62 18.28 29.61
N ILE A 210 -6.81 17.84 28.37
CA ILE A 210 -7.30 16.50 28.07
C ILE A 210 -6.18 15.48 28.25
N LEU A 211 -6.43 14.46 29.06
CA LEU A 211 -5.58 13.28 29.19
C LEU A 211 -6.28 12.07 28.54
N PRO A 212 -5.71 11.48 27.46
CA PRO A 212 -6.19 10.23 26.92
C PRO A 212 -5.95 9.07 27.90
N LEU A 213 -7.00 8.32 28.22
CA LEU A 213 -6.96 7.20 29.15
C LEU A 213 -6.77 5.86 28.44
N ALA A 214 -7.55 5.64 27.38
CA ALA A 214 -7.52 4.41 26.62
C ALA A 214 -8.09 4.64 25.22
N TYR A 215 -7.76 3.75 24.29
CA TYR A 215 -8.46 3.65 23.03
C TYR A 215 -8.79 2.19 22.71
N ALA A 216 -9.87 1.98 21.97
CA ALA A 216 -10.28 0.69 21.49
C ALA A 216 -10.64 0.75 20.00
N ILE A 217 -10.34 -0.33 19.28
CA ILE A 217 -10.80 -0.54 17.91
C ILE A 217 -11.86 -1.63 17.98
N VAL A 218 -13.08 -1.28 17.59
CA VAL A 218 -14.26 -2.17 17.63
C VAL A 218 -14.97 -2.19 16.28
N TYR A 219 -15.81 -3.20 16.05
CA TYR A 219 -16.59 -3.29 14.81
C TYR A 219 -17.64 -2.17 14.68
N SER A 220 -18.34 -1.87 15.78
CA SER A 220 -19.33 -0.80 15.85
C SER A 220 -19.57 -0.42 17.31
N GLU A 221 -20.12 0.77 17.55
CA GLU A 221 -20.76 1.06 18.84
C GLU A 221 -21.97 0.13 18.99
N ASN A 222 -21.90 -0.79 19.92
CA ASN A 222 -23.00 -1.65 20.28
C ASN A 222 -22.94 -1.95 21.78
N ASN A 223 -24.09 -2.29 22.36
CA ASN A 223 -24.19 -2.64 23.78
C ASN A 223 -23.88 -4.12 24.04
N LYS A 224 -23.19 -4.81 23.12
CA LYS A 224 -22.89 -6.24 23.25
C LYS A 224 -21.49 -6.38 23.82
N SER A 225 -21.43 -6.72 25.10
CA SER A 225 -20.24 -7.16 25.84
C SER A 225 -19.84 -8.58 25.47
#